data_AF-A0A838R994-F1
#
_entry.id   AF-A0A838R994-F1
#
_cell.length_a   1.000
_cell.length_b   1.000
_cell.length_c   1.000
_cell.angle_alpha   90.00
_cell.angle_beta   90.00
_cell.angle_gamma   90.00
#
_symmetry.space_group_name_H-M   'P 1'
#
loop_
_entity.id
_entity.type
_entity.pdbx_description
1 polymer ?
#
loop_
_entity_poly.entity_id
_entity_poly.type
_entity_poly.pdbx_seq_one_letter_code
_entity_poly.pdbx_strand_id
1 'polypeptide(L)'
;MASGPGDPRIGVIRAAIERLTLYFEAEQTRQGLLARAALGRSAPGDPALSLRLAGELSAAIRPDGSVGAAALPTIWRAHELMDLGLPASAPPLVRVMTWLLGLQGRPGAFGQGCERVRHAHRTCEHFVGGFFAPAPPEQRLAPVTLPSGKVFRAEPAARFATSCFALRAALRAGQVTQPVQQHLLSLSALAAHWSDWSGYFAPDMVISGFHALALAGPEHRGTVDHLVDFIAAHQNEDGGWPNTDFFHVLDALNAVGADSALSATQRAIPALVARQREDGAFGSNARQERALIGLRALLRAAP
;
A
#
# COMPACT_ATOMS: atom_id res chain seq x y z
N MET A 1 -8.22 -4.31 37.05
CA MET A 1 -8.64 -2.97 36.59
C MET A 1 -10.07 -3.10 36.14
N ALA A 2 -11.00 -2.51 36.88
CA ALA A 2 -12.43 -2.61 36.61
C ALA A 2 -12.79 -1.76 35.40
N SER A 3 -13.39 -2.37 34.39
CA SER A 3 -13.96 -1.72 33.22
C SER A 3 -15.05 -0.75 33.69
N GLY A 4 -14.71 0.54 33.73
CA GLY A 4 -15.67 1.61 34.01
C GLY A 4 -16.79 1.68 32.96
N PRO A 5 -17.82 2.52 33.19
CA PRO A 5 -18.92 2.72 32.25
C PRO A 5 -18.39 2.93 30.83
N GLY A 6 -18.95 2.16 29.88
CA GLY A 6 -18.32 1.81 28.60
C GLY A 6 -17.64 2.97 27.88
N ASP A 7 -16.38 2.77 27.49
CA ASP A 7 -15.59 3.74 26.76
C ASP A 7 -16.37 4.21 25.52
N PRO A 8 -16.75 5.51 25.42
CA PRO A 8 -17.59 6.03 24.34
C PRO A 8 -16.97 5.80 22.96
N ARG A 9 -15.64 5.60 22.88
CA ARG A 9 -14.94 5.25 21.63
C ARG A 9 -15.40 3.91 21.06
N ILE A 10 -15.80 2.95 21.90
CA ILE A 10 -16.28 1.63 21.47
C ILE A 10 -17.58 1.76 20.68
N GLY A 11 -18.51 2.60 21.13
CA GLY A 11 -19.77 2.86 20.44
C GLY A 11 -19.54 3.49 19.06
N VAL A 12 -18.63 4.46 18.99
CA VAL A 12 -18.28 5.16 17.74
C VAL A 12 -17.62 4.23 16.72
N ILE A 13 -16.67 3.40 17.16
CA ILE A 13 -16.00 2.40 16.31
C ILE A 13 -17.02 1.39 15.78
N ARG A 14 -17.89 0.87 16.65
CA ARG A 14 -18.92 -0.10 16.27
C ARG A 14 -19.86 0.46 15.21
N ALA A 15 -20.38 1.67 15.41
CA ALA A 15 -21.25 2.32 14.43
C ALA A 15 -20.55 2.55 13.08
N ALA A 16 -19.25 2.88 13.09
CA ALA A 16 -18.48 3.03 11.87
C ALA A 16 -18.27 1.70 11.13
N ILE A 17 -18.01 0.61 11.86
CA ILE A 17 -17.92 -0.75 11.31
C ILE A 17 -19.27 -1.21 10.76
N GLU A 18 -20.38 -0.91 11.43
CA GLU A 18 -21.74 -1.24 10.96
C GLU A 18 -22.04 -0.58 9.61
N ARG A 19 -21.71 0.71 9.45
CA ARG A 19 -21.86 1.40 8.15
C ARG A 19 -21.02 0.74 7.05
N LEU A 20 -19.78 0.34 7.33
CA LEU A 20 -18.94 -0.37 6.36
C LEU A 20 -19.46 -1.78 6.05
N THR A 21 -20.05 -2.44 7.05
CA THR A 21 -20.68 -3.74 6.87
C THR A 21 -21.84 -3.64 5.88
N LEU A 22 -22.74 -2.67 6.08
CA LEU A 22 -23.84 -2.39 5.14
C LEU A 22 -23.33 -2.01 3.76
N TYR A 23 -22.28 -1.17 3.68
CA TYR A 23 -21.68 -0.77 2.42
C TYR A 23 -21.16 -1.96 1.60
N PHE A 24 -20.56 -2.97 2.23
CA PHE A 24 -19.96 -4.13 1.55
C PHE A 24 -20.87 -5.36 1.45
N GLU A 25 -22.04 -5.36 2.09
CA GLU A 25 -22.91 -6.54 2.20
C GLU A 25 -23.27 -7.11 0.82
N ALA A 26 -23.74 -6.25 -0.09
CA ALA A 26 -24.17 -6.64 -1.43
C ALA A 26 -23.07 -6.55 -2.50
N GLU A 27 -21.88 -6.04 -2.15
CA GLU A 27 -20.82 -5.75 -3.13
C GLU A 27 -20.22 -7.04 -3.71
N GLN A 28 -20.35 -7.19 -5.03
CA GLN A 28 -19.82 -8.32 -5.82
C GLN A 28 -18.43 -8.01 -6.38
N THR A 29 -17.59 -7.34 -5.57
CA THR A 29 -16.24 -6.91 -5.94
C THR A 29 -15.20 -7.58 -5.06
N ARG A 30 -13.92 -7.47 -5.45
CA ARG A 30 -12.78 -7.94 -4.65
C ARG A 30 -12.81 -7.31 -3.25
N GLN A 31 -13.11 -6.02 -3.15
CA GLN A 31 -13.16 -5.31 -1.87
C GLN A 31 -14.31 -5.81 -0.99
N GLY A 32 -15.49 -6.09 -1.58
CA GLY A 32 -16.61 -6.71 -0.88
C GLY A 32 -16.25 -8.08 -0.28
N LEU A 33 -15.61 -8.94 -1.08
CA LEU A 33 -15.09 -10.24 -0.62
C LEU A 33 -14.14 -10.09 0.57
N LEU A 34 -13.12 -9.24 0.43
CA LEU A 34 -12.11 -9.03 1.46
C LEU A 34 -12.69 -8.42 2.75
N ALA A 35 -13.67 -7.51 2.60
CA ALA A 35 -14.35 -6.90 3.73
C ALA A 35 -15.21 -7.91 4.50
N ARG A 36 -16.03 -8.71 3.80
CA ARG A 36 -16.84 -9.78 4.43
C ARG A 36 -15.96 -10.81 5.12
N ALA A 37 -14.85 -11.22 4.49
CA ALA A 37 -13.89 -12.12 5.11
C ALA A 37 -13.27 -11.51 6.39
N ALA A 38 -12.85 -10.25 6.36
CA ALA A 38 -12.30 -9.56 7.53
C ALA A 38 -13.31 -9.40 8.67
N LEU A 39 -14.61 -9.32 8.35
CA LEU A 39 -15.71 -9.27 9.31
C LEU A 39 -16.15 -10.65 9.83
N GLY A 40 -15.59 -11.76 9.31
CA GLY A 40 -16.04 -13.11 9.62
C GLY A 40 -17.44 -13.43 9.08
N ARG A 41 -17.87 -12.75 8.02
CA ARG A 41 -19.22 -12.82 7.43
C ARG A 41 -19.21 -13.19 5.95
N SER A 42 -18.32 -14.11 5.55
CA SER A 42 -18.29 -14.60 4.16
C SER A 42 -19.64 -15.16 3.74
N ALA A 43 -20.11 -14.80 2.55
CA ALA A 43 -21.34 -15.32 1.99
C ALA A 43 -21.11 -16.68 1.30
N PRO A 44 -22.13 -17.56 1.20
CA PRO A 44 -21.99 -18.85 0.52
C PRO A 44 -21.50 -18.76 -0.93
N GLY A 45 -21.79 -17.65 -1.63
CA GLY A 45 -21.34 -17.40 -3.00
C GLY A 45 -19.93 -16.83 -3.14
N ASP A 46 -19.26 -16.46 -2.04
CA ASP A 46 -17.95 -15.79 -2.08
C ASP A 46 -16.85 -16.62 -2.75
N PRO A 47 -16.75 -17.95 -2.54
CA PRO A 47 -15.77 -18.77 -3.26
C PRO A 47 -15.97 -18.73 -4.79
N ALA A 48 -17.23 -18.83 -5.26
CA ALA A 48 -17.56 -18.78 -6.67
C ALA A 48 -17.31 -17.38 -7.26
N LEU A 49 -17.64 -16.33 -6.51
CA LEU A 49 -17.34 -14.95 -6.87
C LEU A 49 -15.83 -14.74 -6.99
N SER A 50 -15.03 -15.23 -6.04
CA SER A 50 -13.56 -15.10 -6.07
C SER A 50 -12.96 -15.74 -7.32
N LEU A 51 -13.37 -16.99 -7.62
CA LEU A 51 -12.93 -17.69 -8.82
C LEU A 51 -13.32 -16.96 -10.11
N ARG A 52 -14.56 -16.45 -10.18
CA ARG A 52 -15.04 -15.67 -11.34
C ARG A 52 -14.22 -14.40 -11.53
N LEU A 53 -14.06 -13.59 -10.49
CA LEU A 53 -13.25 -12.37 -10.54
C LEU A 53 -11.80 -12.68 -10.92
N ALA A 54 -11.20 -13.72 -10.34
CA ALA A 54 -9.84 -14.11 -10.69
C ALA A 54 -9.72 -14.56 -12.16
N GLY A 55 -10.73 -15.25 -12.70
CA GLY A 55 -10.81 -15.62 -14.10
C GLY A 55 -10.91 -14.41 -15.03
N GLU A 56 -11.81 -13.48 -14.73
CA GLU A 56 -11.99 -12.21 -15.47
C GLU A 56 -10.69 -11.38 -15.45
N LEU A 57 -10.06 -11.25 -14.28
CA LEU A 57 -8.79 -10.54 -14.14
C LEU A 57 -7.65 -11.27 -14.87
N SER A 58 -7.63 -12.60 -14.84
CA SER A 58 -6.61 -13.37 -15.54
C SER A 58 -6.72 -13.25 -17.06
N ALA A 59 -7.94 -13.15 -17.58
CA ALA A 59 -8.21 -13.03 -19.03
C ALA A 59 -7.71 -11.71 -19.63
N ALA A 60 -7.60 -10.64 -18.82
CA ALA A 60 -7.07 -9.35 -19.27
C ALA A 60 -5.53 -9.28 -19.28
N ILE A 61 -4.84 -10.34 -18.83
CA ILE A 61 -3.37 -10.42 -18.85
C ILE A 61 -2.94 -10.86 -20.24
N ARG A 62 -2.08 -10.08 -20.87
CA ARG A 62 -1.51 -10.38 -22.19
C ARG A 62 -0.58 -11.60 -22.14
N PRO A 63 -0.26 -12.20 -23.30
CA PRO A 63 0.71 -13.30 -23.37
C PRO A 63 2.07 -12.95 -22.76
N ASP A 64 2.51 -11.70 -22.84
CA ASP A 64 3.76 -11.21 -22.24
C ASP A 64 3.70 -11.02 -20.72
N GLY A 65 2.53 -11.18 -20.09
CA GLY A 65 2.29 -10.99 -18.67
C GLY A 65 1.85 -9.58 -18.27
N SER A 66 1.82 -8.62 -19.20
CA SER A 66 1.39 -7.26 -18.91
C SER A 66 -0.12 -7.08 -18.95
N VAL A 67 -0.60 -6.02 -18.28
CA VAL A 67 -1.93 -5.45 -18.51
C VAL A 67 -1.74 -4.15 -19.27
N GLY A 68 -2.12 -4.14 -20.56
CA GLY A 68 -1.99 -2.97 -21.43
C GLY A 68 -0.55 -2.49 -21.67
N ALA A 69 0.46 -3.35 -21.48
CA ALA A 69 1.88 -2.97 -21.51
C ALA A 69 2.27 -1.81 -20.55
N ALA A 70 1.50 -1.63 -19.47
CA ALA A 70 1.72 -0.56 -18.50
C ALA A 70 2.05 -1.12 -17.11
N ALA A 71 3.04 -0.53 -16.44
CA ALA A 71 3.52 -1.05 -15.15
C ALA A 71 2.44 -0.99 -14.07
N LEU A 72 1.81 0.18 -13.86
CA LEU A 72 0.88 0.36 -12.75
C LEU A 72 -0.34 -0.59 -12.79
N PRO A 73 -1.06 -0.75 -13.93
CA PRO A 73 -2.11 -1.77 -14.04
C PRO A 73 -1.61 -3.20 -13.83
N THR A 74 -0.40 -3.52 -14.30
CA THR A 74 0.20 -4.85 -14.17
C THR A 74 0.57 -5.17 -12.71
N ILE A 75 1.18 -4.20 -12.00
CA ILE A 75 1.48 -4.31 -10.57
C ILE A 75 0.18 -4.51 -9.78
N TRP A 76 -0.84 -3.69 -10.07
CA TRP A 76 -2.11 -3.82 -9.37
C TRP A 76 -2.77 -5.16 -9.63
N ARG A 77 -2.71 -5.66 -10.87
CA ARG A 77 -3.22 -6.99 -11.22
C ARG A 77 -2.59 -8.09 -10.38
N ALA A 78 -1.28 -8.03 -10.10
CA ALA A 78 -0.62 -9.00 -9.21
C ALA A 78 -1.26 -9.00 -7.80
N HIS A 79 -1.46 -7.82 -7.23
CA HIS A 79 -2.11 -7.65 -5.93
C HIS A 79 -3.55 -8.18 -5.93
N GLU A 80 -4.35 -7.83 -6.94
CA GLU A 80 -5.73 -8.28 -7.07
C GLU A 80 -5.83 -9.81 -7.11
N LEU A 81 -4.99 -10.48 -7.89
CA LEU A 81 -5.00 -11.95 -7.98
C LEU A 81 -4.60 -12.61 -6.65
N MET A 82 -3.57 -12.09 -5.99
CA MET A 82 -3.15 -12.61 -4.68
C MET A 82 -4.22 -12.38 -3.60
N ASP A 83 -4.91 -11.25 -3.63
CA ASP A 83 -6.03 -10.96 -2.72
C ASP A 83 -7.20 -11.93 -2.94
N LEU A 84 -7.40 -12.40 -4.18
CA LEU A 84 -8.41 -13.42 -4.53
C LEU A 84 -7.93 -14.87 -4.24
N GLY A 85 -6.77 -15.02 -3.60
CA GLY A 85 -6.26 -16.31 -3.14
C GLY A 85 -5.51 -17.13 -4.20
N LEU A 86 -5.14 -16.53 -5.35
CA LEU A 86 -4.31 -17.25 -6.31
C LEU A 86 -2.90 -17.44 -5.73
N PRO A 87 -2.38 -18.68 -5.72
CA PRO A 87 -1.02 -18.93 -5.25
C PRO A 87 0.00 -18.31 -6.20
N ALA A 88 1.19 -17.96 -5.69
CA ALA A 88 2.29 -17.39 -6.49
C ALA A 88 2.70 -18.25 -7.70
N SER A 89 2.46 -19.57 -7.63
CA SER A 89 2.70 -20.54 -8.69
C SER A 89 1.61 -20.60 -9.76
N ALA A 90 0.48 -19.91 -9.59
CA ALA A 90 -0.60 -19.89 -10.56
C ALA A 90 -0.11 -19.28 -11.89
N PRO A 91 -0.37 -19.90 -13.07
CA PRO A 91 0.18 -19.42 -14.34
C PRO A 91 -0.08 -17.95 -14.66
N PRO A 92 -1.27 -17.36 -14.40
CA PRO A 92 -1.48 -15.92 -14.61
C PRO A 92 -0.55 -15.05 -13.75
N LEU A 93 -0.36 -15.42 -12.49
CA LEU A 93 0.48 -14.68 -11.55
C LEU A 93 1.97 -14.85 -11.88
N VAL A 94 2.41 -16.05 -12.27
CA VAL A 94 3.78 -16.29 -12.76
C VAL A 94 4.11 -15.41 -13.97
N ARG A 95 3.19 -15.27 -14.93
CA ARG A 95 3.40 -14.39 -16.09
C ARG A 95 3.51 -12.92 -15.69
N VAL A 96 2.59 -12.44 -14.86
CA VAL A 96 2.62 -11.06 -14.33
C VAL A 96 3.92 -10.80 -13.58
N MET A 97 4.33 -11.71 -12.69
CA MET A 97 5.56 -11.55 -11.91
C MET A 97 6.81 -11.61 -12.78
N THR A 98 6.86 -12.48 -13.78
CA THR A 98 7.96 -12.52 -14.76
C THR A 98 8.10 -11.18 -15.47
N TRP A 99 6.99 -10.62 -15.95
CA TRP A 99 7.00 -9.31 -16.61
C TRP A 99 7.46 -8.19 -15.66
N LEU A 100 6.93 -8.17 -14.43
CA LEU A 100 7.27 -7.16 -13.42
C LEU A 100 8.73 -7.21 -13.00
N LEU A 101 9.26 -8.39 -12.68
CA LEU A 101 10.68 -8.57 -12.33
C LEU A 101 11.60 -8.19 -13.48
N GLY A 102 11.14 -8.39 -14.72
CA GLY A 102 11.83 -7.92 -15.91
C GLY A 102 12.03 -6.41 -15.96
N LEU A 103 11.27 -5.60 -15.22
CA LEU A 103 11.42 -4.13 -15.16
C LEU A 103 12.55 -3.66 -14.24
N GLN A 104 13.12 -4.51 -13.38
CA GLN A 104 14.16 -4.08 -12.44
C GLN A 104 15.45 -3.70 -13.17
N GLY A 105 16.05 -2.58 -12.76
CA GLY A 105 17.31 -2.10 -13.32
C GLY A 105 17.25 -1.61 -14.76
N ARG A 106 16.05 -1.56 -15.39
CA ARG A 106 15.89 -0.96 -16.71
C ARG A 106 15.98 0.58 -16.64
N PRO A 107 16.30 1.24 -17.76
CA PRO A 107 16.15 2.69 -17.87
C PRO A 107 14.75 3.16 -17.49
N GLY A 108 14.67 4.25 -16.73
CA GLY A 108 13.45 4.83 -16.20
C GLY A 108 13.17 4.48 -14.74
N ALA A 109 14.02 3.66 -14.11
CA ALA A 109 13.93 3.38 -12.67
C ALA A 109 14.24 4.64 -11.84
N PHE A 110 13.61 4.75 -10.66
CA PHE A 110 14.08 5.69 -9.65
C PHE A 110 15.54 5.39 -9.30
N GLY A 111 16.35 6.43 -9.10
CA GLY A 111 17.79 6.25 -8.90
C GLY A 111 18.60 6.48 -10.18
N GLN A 112 18.06 6.24 -11.39
CA GLN A 112 18.84 6.37 -12.62
C GLN A 112 19.37 7.80 -12.85
N GLY A 113 20.65 7.92 -13.21
CA GLY A 113 21.32 9.19 -13.49
C GLY A 113 21.75 9.96 -12.23
N CYS A 114 22.78 10.80 -12.39
CA CYS A 114 23.41 11.51 -11.29
C CYS A 114 23.46 13.03 -11.50
N GLU A 115 22.47 13.73 -10.95
CA GLU A 115 22.45 15.20 -10.86
C GLU A 115 22.95 15.67 -9.49
N ARG A 116 23.46 16.92 -9.40
CA ARG A 116 24.05 17.48 -8.17
C ARG A 116 23.13 17.36 -6.95
N VAL A 117 21.85 17.70 -7.09
CA VAL A 117 20.87 17.63 -5.99
C VAL A 117 20.67 16.18 -5.55
N ARG A 118 20.48 15.26 -6.50
CA ARG A 118 20.26 13.84 -6.21
C ARG A 118 21.49 13.19 -5.60
N HIS A 119 22.69 13.59 -6.04
CA HIS A 119 23.94 13.14 -5.45
C HIS A 119 24.06 13.60 -3.99
N ALA A 120 23.76 14.87 -3.72
CA ALA A 120 23.79 15.42 -2.35
C ALA A 120 22.82 14.69 -1.40
N HIS A 121 21.65 14.27 -1.90
CA HIS A 121 20.65 13.52 -1.15
C HIS A 121 20.76 11.99 -1.29
N ARG A 122 21.81 11.49 -1.93
CA ARG A 122 22.06 10.05 -2.14
C ARG A 122 20.90 9.30 -2.80
N THR A 123 20.21 9.95 -3.73
CA THR A 123 19.08 9.38 -4.51
C THR A 123 19.43 9.07 -5.96
N CYS A 124 20.72 9.04 -6.30
CA CYS A 124 21.22 8.63 -7.62
C CYS A 124 21.79 7.20 -7.60
N GLU A 125 22.05 6.67 -8.79
CA GLU A 125 22.46 5.28 -9.05
C GLU A 125 23.77 4.86 -8.39
N HIS A 126 24.59 5.82 -7.95
CA HIS A 126 25.77 5.56 -7.14
C HIS A 126 25.45 5.05 -5.72
N PHE A 127 24.26 5.37 -5.20
CA PHE A 127 23.86 5.08 -3.82
C PHE A 127 22.69 4.11 -3.71
N VAL A 128 21.81 4.08 -4.71
CA VAL A 128 20.57 3.30 -4.69
C VAL A 128 20.39 2.50 -5.98
N GLY A 129 19.82 1.30 -5.89
CA GLY A 129 19.61 0.39 -7.01
C GLY A 129 18.48 -0.61 -6.79
N GLY A 130 18.23 -1.48 -7.78
CA GLY A 130 17.19 -2.52 -7.71
C GLY A 130 15.75 -2.03 -7.93
N PHE A 131 15.54 -0.72 -8.13
CA PHE A 131 14.23 -0.14 -8.41
C PHE A 131 13.66 -0.65 -9.74
N PHE A 132 12.33 -0.75 -9.81
CA PHE A 132 11.58 -1.09 -11.00
C PHE A 132 11.47 0.15 -11.90
N ALA A 133 11.59 -0.03 -13.22
CA ALA A 133 11.34 1.02 -14.20
C ALA A 133 9.87 0.97 -14.67
N PRO A 134 8.98 1.85 -14.16
CA PRO A 134 7.56 1.81 -14.50
C PRO A 134 7.25 2.28 -15.94
N ALA A 135 8.16 3.04 -16.53
CA ALA A 135 8.11 3.52 -17.91
C ALA A 135 9.54 3.91 -18.35
N PRO A 136 9.84 3.94 -19.66
CA PRO A 136 11.11 4.48 -20.16
C PRO A 136 11.38 5.92 -19.67
N PRO A 137 12.64 6.38 -19.66
CA PRO A 137 13.00 7.74 -19.22
C PRO A 137 12.27 8.85 -19.98
N GLU A 138 12.09 8.68 -21.29
CA GLU A 138 11.45 9.63 -22.21
C GLU A 138 9.93 9.71 -22.04
N GLN A 139 9.31 8.71 -21.42
CA GLN A 139 7.89 8.66 -21.20
C GLN A 139 7.54 9.21 -19.81
N ARG A 140 6.78 10.29 -19.77
CA ARG A 140 6.24 10.84 -18.53
C ARG A 140 5.27 9.85 -17.86
N LEU A 141 5.50 9.56 -16.58
CA LEU A 141 4.64 8.68 -15.78
C LEU A 141 3.61 9.49 -14.98
N ALA A 142 3.99 10.63 -14.42
CA ALA A 142 3.12 11.42 -13.55
C ALA A 142 2.06 12.20 -14.35
N PRO A 143 0.80 12.27 -13.86
CA PRO A 143 0.35 11.81 -12.55
C PRO A 143 0.03 10.31 -12.48
N VAL A 144 0.29 9.70 -11.33
CA VAL A 144 -0.17 8.32 -11.02
C VAL A 144 -1.05 8.32 -9.78
N THR A 145 -2.08 7.49 -9.80
CA THR A 145 -2.97 7.26 -8.65
C THR A 145 -2.77 5.84 -8.15
N LEU A 146 -2.30 5.70 -6.90
CA LEU A 146 -2.22 4.40 -6.24
C LEU A 146 -3.61 3.91 -5.80
N PRO A 147 -3.78 2.61 -5.51
CA PRO A 147 -5.06 2.06 -5.06
C PRO A 147 -5.68 2.77 -3.84
N SER A 148 -4.87 3.28 -2.91
CA SER A 148 -5.35 4.10 -1.78
C SER A 148 -6.01 5.42 -2.20
N GLY A 149 -5.98 5.76 -3.49
CA GLY A 149 -6.42 7.04 -4.04
C GLY A 149 -5.35 8.13 -3.98
N LYS A 150 -4.16 7.86 -3.44
CA LYS A 150 -3.07 8.82 -3.39
C LYS A 150 -2.57 9.13 -4.81
N VAL A 151 -2.55 10.42 -5.15
CA VAL A 151 -2.04 10.92 -6.44
C VAL A 151 -0.63 11.49 -6.29
N PHE A 152 0.33 10.94 -7.03
CA PHE A 152 1.69 11.48 -7.17
C PHE A 152 1.79 12.28 -8.46
N ARG A 153 1.97 13.59 -8.33
CA ARG A 153 2.03 14.54 -9.46
C ARG A 153 3.45 14.86 -9.94
N ALA A 154 4.44 14.69 -9.07
CA ALA A 154 5.84 14.87 -9.40
C ALA A 154 6.43 13.59 -9.98
N GLU A 155 7.15 13.70 -11.09
CA GLU A 155 7.72 12.55 -11.83
C GLU A 155 8.63 11.65 -10.96
N PRO A 156 9.61 12.18 -10.18
CA PRO A 156 10.45 11.32 -9.35
C PRO A 156 9.66 10.58 -8.27
N ALA A 157 8.66 11.24 -7.67
CA ALA A 157 7.82 10.66 -6.64
C ALA A 157 6.89 9.57 -7.20
N ALA A 158 6.33 9.77 -8.40
CA ALA A 158 5.52 8.78 -9.11
C ALA A 158 6.32 7.52 -9.43
N ARG A 159 7.56 7.68 -9.92
CA ARG A 159 8.45 6.54 -10.21
C ARG A 159 8.85 5.78 -8.96
N PHE A 160 9.22 6.50 -7.90
CA PHE A 160 9.54 5.93 -6.59
C PHE A 160 8.37 5.13 -6.01
N ALA A 161 7.17 5.74 -5.94
CA ALA A 161 5.99 5.12 -5.38
C ALA A 161 5.54 3.89 -6.18
N THR A 162 5.60 3.96 -7.51
CA THR A 162 5.28 2.82 -8.39
C THR A 162 6.29 1.69 -8.23
N SER A 163 7.57 2.01 -8.06
CA SER A 163 8.61 1.01 -7.76
C SER A 163 8.38 0.33 -6.40
N CYS A 164 8.06 1.10 -5.36
CA CYS A 164 7.72 0.54 -4.05
C CYS A 164 6.47 -0.36 -4.12
N PHE A 165 5.47 0.04 -4.91
CA PHE A 165 4.29 -0.77 -5.14
C PHE A 165 4.60 -2.09 -5.86
N ALA A 166 5.48 -2.07 -6.86
CA ALA A 166 5.98 -3.28 -7.53
C ALA A 166 6.75 -4.19 -6.57
N LEU A 167 7.58 -3.61 -5.70
CA LEU A 167 8.32 -4.34 -4.68
C LEU A 167 7.36 -5.06 -3.71
N ARG A 168 6.29 -4.40 -3.26
CA ARG A 168 5.26 -5.05 -2.43
C ARG A 168 4.64 -6.26 -3.14
N ALA A 169 4.37 -6.16 -4.44
CA ALA A 169 3.85 -7.30 -5.20
C ALA A 169 4.86 -8.46 -5.24
N ALA A 170 6.15 -8.15 -5.47
CA ALA A 170 7.23 -9.14 -5.46
C ALA A 170 7.37 -9.85 -4.11
N LEU A 171 7.39 -9.08 -3.01
CA LEU A 171 7.50 -9.63 -1.65
C LEU A 171 6.29 -10.50 -1.29
N ARG A 172 5.08 -10.04 -1.59
CA ARG A 172 3.85 -10.84 -1.39
C ARG A 172 3.85 -12.14 -2.20
N ALA A 173 4.45 -12.14 -3.38
CA ALA A 173 4.62 -13.32 -4.22
C ALA A 173 5.84 -14.18 -3.84
N GLY A 174 6.50 -13.89 -2.70
CA GLY A 174 7.65 -14.65 -2.19
C GLY A 174 8.92 -14.51 -3.05
N GLN A 175 9.03 -13.46 -3.86
CA GLN A 175 10.19 -13.27 -4.73
C GLN A 175 11.36 -12.68 -3.94
N VAL A 176 12.47 -13.42 -3.88
CA VAL A 176 13.69 -13.06 -3.14
C VAL A 176 14.92 -13.03 -4.05
N THR A 177 14.78 -12.40 -5.22
CA THR A 177 15.87 -12.27 -6.18
C THR A 177 16.91 -11.24 -5.71
N GLN A 178 18.14 -11.31 -6.21
CA GLN A 178 19.19 -10.32 -5.90
C GLN A 178 18.74 -8.87 -6.18
N PRO A 179 18.07 -8.54 -7.30
CA PRO A 179 17.56 -7.17 -7.51
C PRO A 179 16.49 -6.73 -6.50
N VAL A 180 15.62 -7.64 -6.03
CA VAL A 180 14.64 -7.35 -4.97
C VAL A 180 15.36 -7.04 -3.65
N GLN A 181 16.37 -7.83 -3.28
CA GLN A 181 17.20 -7.58 -2.10
C GLN A 181 17.93 -6.23 -2.22
N GLN A 182 18.49 -5.91 -3.39
CA GLN A 182 19.15 -4.62 -3.63
C GLN A 182 18.18 -3.43 -3.46
N HIS A 183 16.92 -3.59 -3.88
CA HIS A 183 15.89 -2.57 -3.68
C HIS A 183 15.59 -2.37 -2.19
N LEU A 184 15.46 -3.44 -1.41
CA LEU A 184 15.26 -3.38 0.04
C LEU A 184 16.43 -2.72 0.79
N LEU A 185 17.66 -3.05 0.42
CA LEU A 185 18.87 -2.42 0.96
C LEU A 185 18.88 -0.92 0.63
N SER A 186 18.50 -0.56 -0.59
CA SER A 186 18.42 0.84 -1.02
C SER A 186 17.33 1.60 -0.26
N LEU A 187 16.16 1.00 -0.03
CA LEU A 187 15.11 1.61 0.81
C LEU A 187 15.56 1.77 2.26
N SER A 188 16.29 0.80 2.81
CA SER A 188 16.85 0.90 4.16
C SER A 188 17.89 2.02 4.26
N ALA A 189 18.74 2.18 3.25
CA ALA A 189 19.71 3.28 3.18
C ALA A 189 19.01 4.65 3.05
N LEU A 190 17.94 4.74 2.26
CA LEU A 190 17.13 5.96 2.15
C LEU A 190 16.39 6.28 3.46
N ALA A 191 15.88 5.27 4.16
CA ALA A 191 15.19 5.44 5.43
C ALA A 191 16.06 6.12 6.49
N ALA A 192 17.38 5.87 6.48
CA ALA A 192 18.32 6.57 7.36
C ALA A 192 18.40 8.09 7.11
N HIS A 193 17.87 8.58 5.99
CA HIS A 193 17.80 9.99 5.63
C HIS A 193 16.39 10.60 5.81
N TRP A 194 15.38 9.81 6.18
CA TRP A 194 14.01 10.29 6.44
C TRP A 194 13.88 10.80 7.88
N SER A 195 14.55 11.91 8.17
CA SER A 195 14.61 12.51 9.51
C SER A 195 13.76 13.78 9.66
N ASP A 196 13.24 14.33 8.56
CA ASP A 196 12.40 15.52 8.54
C ASP A 196 11.16 15.26 7.67
N TRP A 197 9.98 15.37 8.28
CA TRP A 197 8.69 15.16 7.62
C TRP A 197 8.41 16.16 6.50
N SER A 198 8.98 17.36 6.59
CA SER A 198 8.86 18.41 5.56
C SER A 198 10.15 18.57 4.76
N GLY A 199 11.05 17.58 4.82
CA GLY A 199 12.36 17.63 4.19
C GLY A 199 12.35 17.31 2.70
N TYR A 200 13.51 16.85 2.20
CA TYR A 200 13.70 16.52 0.79
C TYR A 200 12.71 15.45 0.27
N PHE A 201 12.38 14.47 1.12
CA PHE A 201 11.40 13.44 0.79
C PHE A 201 10.02 13.88 1.27
N ALA A 202 9.09 14.06 0.34
CA ALA A 202 7.70 14.31 0.70
C ALA A 202 7.14 13.14 1.55
N PRO A 203 6.26 13.40 2.53
CA PRO A 203 5.67 12.37 3.37
C PRO A 203 5.13 11.15 2.62
N ASP A 204 4.39 11.34 1.53
CA ASP A 204 3.83 10.22 0.77
C ASP A 204 4.90 9.32 0.13
N MET A 205 6.11 9.85 -0.14
CA MET A 205 7.23 9.01 -0.56
C MET A 205 7.75 8.17 0.61
N VAL A 206 7.93 8.76 1.79
CA VAL A 206 8.30 8.03 3.01
C VAL A 206 7.31 6.90 3.26
N ILE A 207 6.00 7.17 3.18
CA ILE A 207 4.94 6.16 3.37
C ILE A 207 5.01 5.06 2.31
N SER A 208 5.28 5.38 1.04
CA SER A 208 5.45 4.38 -0.02
C SER A 208 6.61 3.43 0.25
N GLY A 209 7.76 3.96 0.67
CA GLY A 209 8.95 3.17 1.01
C GLY A 209 8.75 2.34 2.28
N PHE A 210 8.18 2.94 3.32
CA PHE A 210 7.79 2.28 4.56
C PHE A 210 6.86 1.08 4.31
N HIS A 211 5.83 1.22 3.49
CA HIS A 211 4.92 0.12 3.18
C HIS A 211 5.65 -1.04 2.48
N ALA A 212 6.61 -0.78 1.59
CA ALA A 212 7.40 -1.86 1.01
C ALA A 212 8.27 -2.57 2.06
N LEU A 213 8.94 -1.81 2.95
CA LEU A 213 9.75 -2.36 4.04
C LEU A 213 8.94 -3.15 5.06
N ALA A 214 7.68 -2.77 5.30
CA ALA A 214 6.75 -3.51 6.17
C ALA A 214 6.53 -4.97 5.74
N LEU A 215 6.74 -5.29 4.45
CA LEU A 215 6.58 -6.63 3.88
C LEU A 215 7.91 -7.37 3.69
N ALA A 216 9.04 -6.75 4.07
CA ALA A 216 10.37 -7.22 3.69
C ALA A 216 10.88 -8.40 4.53
N GLY A 217 10.28 -8.66 5.69
CA GLY A 217 10.71 -9.72 6.60
C GLY A 217 11.41 -9.20 7.87
N PRO A 218 11.79 -10.11 8.79
CA PRO A 218 12.31 -9.78 10.11
C PRO A 218 13.66 -9.06 10.09
N GLU A 219 14.49 -9.24 9.06
CA GLU A 219 15.80 -8.59 8.91
C GLU A 219 15.70 -7.06 8.79
N HIS A 220 14.54 -6.54 8.37
CA HIS A 220 14.27 -5.11 8.25
C HIS A 220 13.49 -4.54 9.43
N ARG A 221 13.20 -5.35 10.47
CA ARG A 221 12.35 -4.95 11.60
C ARG A 221 12.83 -3.67 12.28
N GLY A 222 14.13 -3.53 12.55
CA GLY A 222 14.67 -2.33 13.20
C GLY A 222 14.42 -1.05 12.38
N THR A 223 14.56 -1.12 11.06
CA THR A 223 14.22 0.00 10.16
C THR A 223 12.71 0.28 10.18
N VAL A 224 11.88 -0.76 10.13
CA VAL A 224 10.42 -0.62 10.18
C VAL A 224 9.97 0.02 11.49
N ASP A 225 10.48 -0.43 12.63
CA ASP A 225 10.13 0.11 13.95
C ASP A 225 10.52 1.59 14.05
N HIS A 226 11.73 1.95 13.61
CA HIS A 226 12.16 3.35 13.54
C HIS A 226 11.23 4.21 12.68
N LEU A 227 10.80 3.69 11.51
CA LEU A 227 9.88 4.41 10.63
C LEU A 227 8.48 4.53 11.20
N VAL A 228 7.99 3.52 11.92
CA VAL A 228 6.70 3.61 12.62
C VAL A 228 6.76 4.72 13.67
N ASP A 229 7.82 4.78 14.47
CA ASP A 229 7.99 5.81 15.49
C ASP A 229 8.09 7.20 14.84
N PHE A 230 8.86 7.33 13.76
CA PHE A 230 8.96 8.56 12.98
C PHE A 230 7.59 9.01 12.43
N ILE A 231 6.82 8.11 11.81
CA ILE A 231 5.48 8.42 11.29
C ILE A 231 4.53 8.77 12.44
N ALA A 232 4.58 8.04 13.55
CA ALA A 232 3.72 8.27 14.72
C ALA A 232 4.00 9.62 15.38
N ALA A 233 5.26 10.06 15.43
CA ALA A 233 5.67 11.34 16.00
C ALA A 233 5.15 12.56 15.21
N HIS A 234 4.83 12.37 13.92
CA HIS A 234 4.29 13.42 13.04
C HIS A 234 2.77 13.34 12.88
N GLN A 235 2.09 12.53 13.70
CA GLN A 235 0.63 12.50 13.74
C GLN A 235 0.11 13.69 14.56
N ASN A 236 -0.83 14.44 14.01
CA ASN A 236 -1.49 15.55 14.67
C ASN A 236 -2.43 15.05 15.80
N GLU A 237 -2.85 15.97 16.66
CA GLU A 237 -3.82 15.69 17.74
C GLU A 237 -5.17 15.18 17.22
N ASP A 238 -5.58 15.58 16.01
CA ASP A 238 -6.81 15.10 15.36
C ASP A 238 -6.68 13.65 14.83
N GLY A 239 -5.48 13.07 14.91
CA GLY A 239 -5.17 11.74 14.41
C GLY A 239 -4.77 11.71 12.93
N GLY A 240 -4.77 12.85 12.24
CA GLY A 240 -4.30 12.99 10.88
C GLY A 240 -2.78 13.16 10.77
N TRP A 241 -2.30 13.23 9.55
CA TRP A 241 -0.91 13.56 9.24
C TRP A 241 -0.87 14.72 8.25
N PRO A 242 -0.05 15.76 8.49
CA PRO A 242 0.03 16.91 7.59
C PRO A 242 0.71 16.51 6.27
N ASN A 243 0.25 17.11 5.17
CA ASN A 243 0.88 16.98 3.84
C ASN A 243 1.01 15.55 3.28
N THR A 244 0.18 14.61 3.75
CA THR A 244 0.15 13.22 3.26
C THR A 244 -1.29 12.76 3.08
N ASP A 245 -1.52 11.77 2.21
CA ASP A 245 -2.84 11.16 2.09
C ASP A 245 -3.13 10.23 3.29
N PHE A 246 -4.24 10.50 3.97
CA PHE A 246 -4.65 9.78 5.19
C PHE A 246 -4.80 8.27 4.96
N PHE A 247 -5.41 7.84 3.84
CA PHE A 247 -5.61 6.43 3.56
C PHE A 247 -4.32 5.74 3.12
N HIS A 248 -3.39 6.48 2.51
CA HIS A 248 -2.06 5.95 2.21
C HIS A 248 -1.28 5.59 3.48
N VAL A 249 -1.35 6.42 4.52
CA VAL A 249 -0.73 6.14 5.82
C VAL A 249 -1.39 4.93 6.50
N LEU A 250 -2.73 4.91 6.59
CA LEU A 250 -3.45 3.80 7.22
C LEU A 250 -3.19 2.47 6.53
N ASP A 251 -3.16 2.45 5.20
CA ASP A 251 -2.83 1.24 4.42
C ASP A 251 -1.43 0.70 4.78
N ALA A 252 -0.44 1.60 4.93
CA ALA A 252 0.91 1.21 5.31
C ALA A 252 1.00 0.75 6.77
N LEU A 253 0.37 1.45 7.72
CA LEU A 253 0.35 1.05 9.13
C LEU A 253 -0.35 -0.30 9.32
N ASN A 254 -1.44 -0.56 8.58
CA ASN A 254 -2.15 -1.83 8.60
C ASN A 254 -1.28 -3.02 8.17
N ALA A 255 -0.21 -2.80 7.40
CA ALA A 255 0.71 -3.85 6.98
C ALA A 255 1.72 -4.25 8.07
N VAL A 256 1.90 -3.45 9.13
CA VAL A 256 2.89 -3.69 10.19
C VAL A 256 2.24 -4.23 11.45
N GLY A 257 2.72 -5.34 12.00
CA GLY A 257 2.20 -5.95 13.24
C GLY A 257 2.72 -5.35 14.56
N ALA A 258 3.24 -4.12 14.57
CA ALA A 258 3.84 -3.49 15.75
C ALA A 258 2.81 -2.74 16.61
N ASP A 259 3.05 -2.68 17.92
CA ASP A 259 2.19 -1.99 18.89
C ASP A 259 2.18 -0.47 18.71
N SER A 260 3.31 0.12 18.31
CA SER A 260 3.39 1.55 17.98
C SER A 260 2.55 1.89 16.74
N ALA A 261 2.51 1.00 15.74
CA ALA A 261 1.66 1.16 14.56
C ALA A 261 0.17 1.01 14.91
N LEU A 262 -0.15 0.08 15.81
CA LEU A 262 -1.51 -0.05 16.38
C LEU A 262 -1.91 1.22 17.12
N SER A 263 -1.03 1.75 17.98
CA SER A 263 -1.27 2.97 18.75
C SER A 263 -1.51 4.19 17.84
N ALA A 264 -0.70 4.34 16.79
CA ALA A 264 -0.89 5.39 15.78
C ALA A 264 -2.22 5.22 15.02
N THR A 265 -2.59 3.98 14.67
CA THR A 265 -3.87 3.66 14.04
C THR A 265 -5.05 4.00 14.95
N GLN A 266 -4.97 3.66 16.23
CA GLN A 266 -5.99 3.97 17.24
C GLN A 266 -6.20 5.48 17.39
N ARG A 267 -5.11 6.26 17.41
CA ARG A 267 -5.20 7.74 17.43
C ARG A 267 -5.80 8.31 16.14
N ALA A 268 -5.68 7.62 15.01
CA ALA A 268 -6.27 8.05 13.74
C ALA A 268 -7.78 7.79 13.63
N ILE A 269 -8.37 6.99 14.53
CA ILE A 269 -9.78 6.58 14.44
C ILE A 269 -10.76 7.76 14.47
N PRO A 270 -10.63 8.78 15.35
CA PRO A 270 -11.53 9.93 15.31
C PRO A 270 -11.51 10.64 13.95
N ALA A 271 -10.32 10.86 13.39
CA ALA A 271 -10.14 11.40 12.05
C ALA A 271 -10.76 10.51 10.96
N LEU A 272 -10.61 9.19 11.05
CA LEU A 272 -11.18 8.24 10.11
C LEU A 272 -12.72 8.30 10.16
N VAL A 273 -13.32 8.22 11.34
CA VAL A 273 -14.77 8.23 11.51
C VAL A 273 -15.38 9.56 11.03
N ALA A 274 -14.74 10.69 11.32
CA ALA A 274 -15.19 12.00 10.84
C ALA A 274 -15.18 12.13 9.29
N ARG A 275 -14.37 11.31 8.60
CA ARG A 275 -14.30 11.27 7.13
C ARG A 275 -15.30 10.27 6.52
N GLN A 276 -15.93 9.42 7.32
CA GLN A 276 -16.87 8.42 6.84
C GLN A 276 -18.18 9.09 6.43
N ARG A 277 -18.63 8.79 5.21
CA ARG A 277 -19.91 9.25 4.69
C ARG A 277 -21.06 8.43 5.27
N GLU A 278 -22.29 8.93 5.12
CA GLU A 278 -23.50 8.24 5.55
C GLU A 278 -23.67 6.86 4.92
N ASP A 279 -23.26 6.72 3.65
CA ASP A 279 -23.25 5.45 2.90
C ASP A 279 -22.12 4.49 3.32
N GLY A 280 -21.30 4.86 4.31
CA GLY A 280 -20.18 4.07 4.81
C GLY A 280 -18.87 4.23 4.04
N ALA A 281 -18.87 4.85 2.85
CA ALA A 281 -17.69 5.02 2.02
C ALA A 281 -16.83 6.24 2.42
N PHE A 282 -15.68 6.40 1.75
CA PHE A 282 -14.77 7.52 1.97
C PHE A 282 -14.38 8.21 0.66
N GLY A 283 -14.61 9.52 0.59
CA GLY A 283 -14.28 10.34 -0.59
C GLY A 283 -15.00 9.93 -1.88
N SER A 284 -14.62 10.54 -3.00
CA SER A 284 -15.15 10.22 -4.35
C SER A 284 -14.24 9.29 -5.15
N ASN A 285 -12.94 9.27 -4.85
CA ASN A 285 -11.93 8.49 -5.56
C ASN A 285 -11.58 7.22 -4.79
N ALA A 286 -11.36 6.11 -5.49
CA ALA A 286 -11.00 4.81 -4.90
C ALA A 286 -11.92 4.41 -3.72
N ARG A 287 -13.23 4.71 -3.82
CA ARG A 287 -14.22 4.58 -2.72
C ARG A 287 -14.14 3.23 -2.01
N GLN A 288 -14.18 2.13 -2.78
CA GLN A 288 -14.16 0.78 -2.21
C GLN A 288 -12.82 0.43 -1.56
N GLU A 289 -11.69 0.87 -2.14
CA GLU A 289 -10.38 0.58 -1.57
C GLU A 289 -10.17 1.35 -0.27
N ARG A 290 -10.54 2.63 -0.23
CA ARG A 290 -10.50 3.44 1.00
C ARG A 290 -11.43 2.89 2.08
N ALA A 291 -12.61 2.42 1.68
CA ALA A 291 -13.54 1.74 2.59
C ALA A 291 -12.93 0.46 3.18
N LEU A 292 -12.24 -0.35 2.37
CA LEU A 292 -11.55 -1.55 2.86
C LEU A 292 -10.37 -1.22 3.79
N ILE A 293 -9.56 -0.20 3.45
CA ILE A 293 -8.47 0.28 4.31
C ILE A 293 -9.03 0.78 5.65
N GLY A 294 -10.09 1.58 5.62
CA GLY A 294 -10.76 2.09 6.81
C GLY A 294 -11.33 0.97 7.68
N LEU A 295 -11.98 -0.02 7.08
CA LEU A 295 -12.48 -1.20 7.78
C LEU A 295 -11.36 -1.94 8.52
N ARG A 296 -10.24 -2.21 7.85
CA ARG A 296 -9.08 -2.88 8.46
C ARG A 296 -8.51 -2.09 9.64
N ALA A 297 -8.42 -0.77 9.50
CA ALA A 297 -7.97 0.11 10.58
C ALA A 297 -8.92 0.07 11.79
N LEU A 298 -10.25 0.13 11.56
CA LEU A 298 -11.27 0.04 12.62
C LEU A 298 -11.25 -1.32 13.33
N LEU A 299 -11.18 -2.42 12.58
CA LEU A 299 -11.13 -3.77 13.14
C LEU A 299 -9.87 -3.98 13.98
N ARG A 300 -8.74 -3.42 13.53
CA ARG A 300 -7.48 -3.49 14.27
C ARG A 300 -7.48 -2.63 15.52
N ALA A 301 -8.17 -1.49 15.52
CA ALA A 301 -8.28 -0.59 16.67
C ALA A 301 -9.38 -0.99 17.66
N ALA A 302 -10.27 -1.90 17.29
CA ALA A 302 -11.32 -2.40 18.18
C ALA A 302 -10.69 -3.17 19.37
N PRO A 303 -11.20 -2.97 20.59
CA PRO A 303 -10.73 -3.66 21.79
C PRO A 303 -11.16 -5.13 21.85
#